data_AF-A0AAW7HMV8-F1
#
_entry.id   AF-A0AAW7HMV8-F1
#
_cell.length_a   1.000
_cell.length_b   1.000
_cell.length_c   1.000
_cell.angle_alpha   90.00
_cell.angle_beta   90.00
_cell.angle_gamma   90.00
#
_symmetry.space_group_name_H-M   'P 1'
#
loop_
_entity.id
_entity.type
_entity.pdbx_description
1 polymer ?
#
loop_
_entity_poly.entity_id
_entity_poly.type
_entity_poly.pdbx_seq_one_letter_code
_entity_poly.pdbx_strand_id
1 'polypeptide(L)' 'MTMIDADKLKPALEAWQIAAAFVVLSSQSADAAFLRGEHKDADQMAERTQQALRTLEEKAHNLAKLVEALIYQAEHPTG' A
#
# COMPACT_ATOMS: atom_id res chain seq x y z
N MET A 1 -0.63 28.91 -12.62
CA MET A 1 -0.16 28.02 -11.55
C MET A 1 -0.71 26.65 -11.86
N THR A 2 0.13 25.73 -12.34
CA THR A 2 -0.31 24.38 -12.72
C THR A 2 -0.61 23.63 -11.44
N MET A 3 -1.89 23.42 -11.16
CA MET A 3 -2.33 22.72 -9.96
C MET A 3 -2.20 21.21 -10.22
N ILE A 4 -1.49 20.51 -9.33
CA ILE A 4 -1.49 19.04 -9.33
C ILE A 4 -2.93 18.60 -9.11
N ASP A 5 -3.45 17.81 -10.04
CA ASP A 5 -4.79 17.25 -9.96
C ASP A 5 -4.84 16.17 -8.88
N ALA A 6 -5.16 16.59 -7.65
CA ALA A 6 -5.25 15.72 -6.49
C ALA A 6 -6.31 14.63 -6.68
N ASP A 7 -7.31 14.82 -7.54
CA ASP A 7 -8.32 13.80 -7.81
C ASP A 7 -7.73 12.59 -8.56
N LYS A 8 -6.66 12.79 -9.32
CA LYS A 8 -5.92 11.68 -9.96
C LYS A 8 -5.13 10.84 -8.95
N LEU A 9 -4.72 11.41 -7.81
CA LEU A 9 -3.94 10.71 -6.78
C LEU A 9 -4.81 9.92 -5.79
N LYS A 10 -6.04 10.38 -5.53
CA LYS A 10 -6.92 9.80 -4.51
C LYS A 10 -7.07 8.27 -4.62
N PRO A 11 -7.39 7.68 -5.80
CA PRO A 11 -7.59 6.24 -5.89
C PRO A 11 -6.31 5.43 -5.59
N ALA A 12 -5.15 5.94 -6.01
CA ALA A 12 -3.87 5.28 -5.76
C ALA A 12 -3.47 5.38 -4.29
N LEU A 13 -3.75 6.52 -3.65
CA LEU A 13 -3.52 6.72 -2.22
C LEU A 13 -4.42 5.81 -1.38
N GLU A 14 -5.72 5.75 -1.72
CA GLU A 14 -6.68 4.85 -1.05
C GLU A 14 -6.26 3.38 -1.19
N ALA A 15 -5.85 2.95 -2.39
CA ALA A 15 -5.38 1.59 -2.62
C ALA A 15 -4.13 1.25 -1.78
N TRP A 16 -3.19 2.19 -1.66
CA TRP A 16 -2.01 2.02 -0.80
C TRP A 16 -2.39 1.95 0.69
N GLN A 17 -3.29 2.81 1.16
CA GLN A 17 -3.78 2.81 2.54
C GLN A 17 -4.51 1.50 2.90
N ILE A 18 -5.35 0.99 2.00
CA ILE A 18 -6.02 -0.31 2.18
C ILE A 18 -4.98 -1.42 2.29
N ALA A 19 -3.98 -1.46 1.41
CA ALA A 19 -2.91 -2.46 1.48
C ALA A 19 -2.14 -2.37 2.81
N ALA A 20 -1.87 -1.16 3.30
CA ALA A 20 -1.20 -0.96 4.58
C ALA A 20 -2.03 -1.48 5.76
N ALA A 21 -3.34 -1.22 5.76
CA ALA A 21 -4.26 -1.74 6.77
C ALA A 21 -4.30 -3.27 6.77
N PHE A 22 -4.26 -3.91 5.60
CA PHE A 22 -4.20 -5.37 5.49
C PHE A 22 -2.91 -5.96 6.07
N VAL A 23 -1.77 -5.30 5.90
CA VAL A 23 -0.50 -5.73 6.51
C VAL A 23 -0.60 -5.70 8.04
N VAL A 24 -1.09 -4.59 8.59
CA VAL A 24 -1.24 -4.43 10.05
C VAL A 24 -2.19 -5.49 10.62
N LEU A 25 -3.36 -5.67 9.99
CA LEU A 25 -4.34 -6.66 10.41
C LEU A 25 -3.78 -8.09 10.37
N SER A 26 -3.04 -8.43 9.32
CA SER A 26 -2.47 -9.77 9.15
C SER A 26 -1.37 -10.05 10.16
N SER A 27 -0.51 -9.06 10.45
CA SER A 27 0.53 -9.15 11.47
C SER A 27 -0.07 -9.34 12.86
N GLN A 28 -1.08 -8.52 13.22
CA GLN A 28 -1.75 -8.64 14.52
C GLN A 28 -2.47 -9.99 14.67
N SER A 29 -3.02 -10.52 13.58
CA SER A 29 -3.67 -11.84 13.58
C SER A 29 -2.65 -12.97 13.77
N ALA A 30 -1.47 -12.86 13.15
CA ALA A 30 -0.38 -13.81 13.34
C ALA A 30 0.12 -13.83 14.79
N ASP A 31 0.35 -12.65 15.38
CA ASP A 31 0.77 -12.52 16.77
C ASP A 31 -0.27 -13.11 17.73
N ALA A 32 -1.56 -12.84 17.49
CA ALA A 32 -2.64 -13.38 18.30
C ALA A 32 -2.73 -14.92 18.21
N ALA A 33 -2.56 -15.51 17.02
CA ALA A 33 -2.52 -16.96 16.84
C ALA A 33 -1.31 -17.59 17.54
N PHE A 34 -0.14 -16.95 17.44
CA PHE A 34 1.08 -17.39 18.11
C PHE A 34 0.91 -17.41 19.63
N LEU A 35 0.33 -16.35 20.22
CA LEU A 35 0.07 -16.27 21.66
C LEU A 35 -0.94 -17.31 22.17
N ARG A 36 -1.83 -17.82 21.30
CA ARG A 36 -2.74 -18.93 21.61
C ARG A 36 -2.10 -20.32 21.45
N GLY A 37 -0.85 -20.40 20.96
CA GLY A 37 -0.18 -21.66 20.65
C GLY A 37 -0.64 -22.30 19.34
N GLU A 38 -1.40 -21.58 18.51
CA GLU A 38 -1.90 -22.02 17.21
C GLU A 38 -0.82 -21.84 16.13
N HIS A 39 0.33 -22.54 16.28
CA HIS A 39 1.51 -22.29 15.45
C HIS A 39 1.27 -22.42 13.94
N LYS A 40 0.46 -23.39 13.51
CA LYS A 40 0.12 -23.57 12.09
C LYS A 40 -0.67 -22.38 11.54
N ASP A 41 -1.58 -21.82 12.32
CA ASP A 41 -2.37 -20.66 11.91
C ASP A 41 -1.50 -19.40 11.93
N ALA A 42 -0.59 -19.27 12.91
CA ALA A 42 0.40 -18.19 12.94
C ALA A 42 1.30 -18.20 11.70
N ASP A 43 1.82 -19.37 11.30
CA ASP A 43 2.64 -19.52 10.09
C ASP A 43 1.86 -19.13 8.83
N GLN A 44 0.60 -19.59 8.70
CA GLN A 44 -0.25 -19.22 7.58
C GLN A 44 -0.52 -17.70 7.53
N MET A 45 -0.70 -17.06 8.69
CA MET A 45 -0.90 -15.61 8.76
C MET A 45 0.39 -14.84 8.48
N ALA A 46 1.56 -15.37 8.85
CA ALA A 46 2.85 -14.81 8.49
C ALA A 46 3.07 -14.81 6.98
N GLU A 47 2.74 -15.91 6.28
CA GLU A 47 2.77 -15.97 4.81
C GLU A 47 1.84 -14.94 4.16
N ARG A 48 0.62 -14.81 4.67
CA ARG A 48 -0.34 -13.78 4.20
C ARG A 48 0.17 -12.38 4.43
N THR A 49 0.83 -12.12 5.56
CA THR A 49 1.46 -10.84 5.87
C THR A 49 2.56 -10.51 4.87
N GLN A 50 3.39 -11.49 4.49
CA GLN A 50 4.41 -11.30 3.45
C GLN A 50 3.82 -11.01 2.06
N GLN A 51 2.70 -11.64 1.71
CA GLN A 51 1.99 -11.34 0.46
C GLN A 51 1.36 -9.94 0.49
N ALA A 52 0.77 -9.56 1.62
CA ALA A 52 0.22 -8.22 1.83
C ALA A 52 1.32 -7.15 1.76
N LEU A 53 2.52 -7.43 2.30
CA LEU A 53 3.67 -6.52 2.24
C LEU A 53 4.13 -6.30 0.79
N ARG A 54 4.25 -7.37 0.00
CA ARG A 54 4.57 -7.24 -1.44
C ARG A 54 3.53 -6.40 -2.19
N THR A 55 2.25 -6.59 -1.86
CA THR A 55 1.17 -5.79 -2.45
C THR A 55 1.29 -4.32 -2.04
N LEU A 56 1.57 -4.05 -0.77
CA LEU A 56 1.80 -2.69 -0.24
C LEU A 56 2.95 -1.99 -0.98
N GLU A 57 4.08 -2.68 -1.16
CA GLU A 57 5.25 -2.19 -1.89
C GLU A 57 4.91 -1.86 -3.35
N GLU A 58 4.18 -2.74 -4.03
CA GLU A 58 3.73 -2.50 -5.41
C GLU A 58 2.83 -1.26 -5.49
N LYS A 59 1.87 -1.10 -4.56
CA LYS A 59 1.00 0.09 -4.53
C LYS A 59 1.77 1.37 -4.21
N ALA A 60 2.74 1.31 -3.29
CA ALA A 60 3.61 2.44 -2.98
C ALA A 60 4.42 2.88 -4.21
N HIS A 61 4.98 1.92 -4.95
CA HIS A 61 5.72 2.19 -6.18
C HIS A 61 4.85 2.82 -7.27
N ASN A 62 3.64 2.30 -7.47
CA ASN A 62 2.70 2.85 -8.44
C ASN A 62 2.26 4.28 -8.07
N LEU A 63 2.04 4.54 -6.79
CA LEU A 63 1.73 5.88 -6.28
C LEU A 63 2.91 6.83 -6.53
N ALA A 64 4.15 6.42 -6.26
CA ALA A 64 5.34 7.23 -6.51
C ALA A 64 5.47 7.62 -7.99
N LYS A 65 5.31 6.66 -8.92
CA LYS A 65 5.30 6.94 -10.36
C LYS A 65 4.23 7.92 -10.79
N LEU A 66 3.04 7.82 -10.21
CA LEU A 66 1.94 8.73 -10.52
C LEU A 66 2.23 10.15 -10.03
N VAL A 67 2.80 10.28 -8.83
CA VAL A 67 3.26 11.57 -8.30
C VAL A 67 4.33 12.17 -9.20
N GLU A 68 5.34 11.40 -9.59
CA GLU A 68 6.40 11.84 -10.53
C GLU A 68 5.80 12.33 -11.86
N ALA A 69 4.85 11.60 -12.44
CA ALA A 69 4.20 11.99 -13.69
C ALA A 69 3.40 13.30 -13.56
N LEU A 70 2.73 13.52 -12.41
CA LEU A 70 1.97 14.74 -12.15
C LEU A 70 2.88 15.95 -11.90
N ILE A 71 4.00 15.75 -11.20
CA ILE A 71 5.04 16.78 -11.04
C ILE A 71 5.57 17.18 -12.42
N TYR A 72 5.93 16.20 -13.25
CA TYR A 72 6.41 16.46 -14.60
C TYR A 72 5.41 17.26 -15.44
N GLN A 73 4.13 16.92 -15.40
CA GLN A 73 3.06 17.68 -16.09
C GLN A 73 2.91 19.10 -15.56
N ALA A 74 3.07 19.30 -14.25
CA ALA A 74 2.98 20.62 -13.63
C ALA A 74 4.14 21.54 -14.03
N GLU A 75 5.35 20.97 -14.13
CA GLU A 75 6.59 21.65 -14.54
C GLU A 75 6.66 21.90 -16.06
N HIS A 76 6.04 21.04 -16.87
CA HIS A 76 6.00 21.12 -18.33
C HIS A 76 4.57 21.22 -18.84
N PRO A 77 3.86 22.34 -18.55
CA PRO A 77 2.51 22.53 -19.08
C PRO A 77 2.59 22.57 -20.61
N THR A 78 2.13 21.51 -21.27
CA THR A 78 1.89 21.53 -22.71
C THR A 78 0.84 22.61 -22.97
N GLY A 79 1.24 23.69 -23.64
CA GLY A 79 0.38 24.80 -24.04
C GLY A 79 -0.71 24.40 -25.01
#